data_AF-A0A2U2C4J1-F1
#
_entry.id   AF-A0A2U2C4J1-F1
#
_cell.length_a   1.000
_cell.length_b   1.000
_cell.length_c   1.000
_cell.angle_alpha   90.00
_cell.angle_beta   90.00
_cell.angle_gamma   90.00
#
_symmetry.space_group_name_H-M   'P 1'
#
loop_
_entity.id
_entity.type
_entity.pdbx_description
1 polymer ?
#
loop_
_entity_poly.entity_id
_entity_poly.type
_entity_poly.pdbx_seq_one_letter_code
_entity_poly.pdbx_strand_id
1 'polypeptide(L)'
;MAFKWKERQAIIDGYLAETGRNQFHPAEFIDWLGGKPDHEAYPWFFGTDDATAAREHRISLARRMASGLRLTVKVEETKYTVASVAVREFPAYVSPVAGRKAGGGYEPFDPKDKAAMAELRRQGVVALQSWLRRYAGAFADVDLSAIEEIAAEDSRVALSA
;
A
#
# COMPACT_ATOMS: atom_id res chain seq x y z
N MET A 1 15.61 -12.10 -2.16
CA MET A 1 15.08 -13.37 -2.71
C MET A 1 13.95 -13.85 -1.82
N ALA A 2 12.90 -14.46 -2.37
CA ALA A 2 11.79 -15.00 -1.58
C ALA A 2 11.93 -16.52 -1.49
N PHE A 3 12.26 -17.05 -0.30
CA PHE A 3 12.27 -18.50 -0.06
C PHE A 3 10.88 -19.08 -0.30
N LYS A 4 10.84 -20.24 -0.97
CA LYS A 4 9.63 -21.07 -1.09
C LYS A 4 9.30 -21.69 0.27
N TRP A 5 8.04 -22.07 0.47
CA TRP A 5 7.55 -22.64 1.73
C TRP A 5 8.42 -23.77 2.29
N LYS A 6 8.83 -24.72 1.43
CA LYS A 6 9.66 -25.87 1.82
C LYS A 6 11.06 -25.47 2.31
N GLU A 7 11.65 -24.45 1.71
CA GLU A 7 12.98 -23.94 2.11
C GLU A 7 12.90 -23.26 3.48
N ARG A 8 11.84 -22.48 3.72
CA ARG A 8 11.60 -21.88 5.04
C ARG A 8 11.42 -22.92 6.14
N GLN A 9 10.69 -24.00 5.85
CA GLN A 9 10.50 -25.10 6.79
C GLN A 9 11.84 -25.79 7.10
N ALA A 10 12.66 -26.08 6.08
CA ALA A 10 13.97 -26.72 6.26
C ALA A 10 14.92 -25.88 7.13
N ILE A 11 14.90 -24.55 6.99
CA ILE A 11 15.67 -23.61 7.82
C ILE A 11 15.21 -23.70 9.30
N ILE A 12 13.90 -23.73 9.54
CA ILE A 12 13.34 -23.84 10.90
C ILE A 12 13.67 -25.21 11.50
N ASP A 13 13.53 -26.29 10.74
CA ASP A 13 13.83 -27.65 11.19
C ASP A 13 15.33 -27.80 11.54
N GLY A 14 16.22 -27.20 10.73
CA GLY A 14 17.66 -27.15 11.02
C GLY A 14 17.98 -26.44 12.33
N TYR A 15 17.35 -25.28 12.58
CA TYR A 15 17.46 -24.57 13.86
C TYR A 15 17.01 -25.44 15.04
N LEU A 16 15.83 -26.08 14.95
CA LEU A 16 15.30 -26.92 16.04
C LEU A 16 16.18 -28.14 16.30
N ALA A 17 16.70 -28.77 15.23
CA ALA A 17 17.59 -29.92 15.33
C ALA A 17 18.94 -29.56 15.97
N GLU A 18 19.56 -28.44 15.59
CA GLU A 18 20.84 -28.01 16.13
C GLU A 18 20.75 -27.50 17.57
N THR A 19 19.67 -26.81 17.92
CA THR A 19 19.48 -26.22 19.26
C THR A 19 18.83 -27.18 20.26
N GLY A 20 18.26 -28.30 19.78
CA GLY A 20 17.50 -29.24 20.61
C GLY A 20 16.18 -28.67 21.15
N ARG A 21 15.68 -27.58 20.56
CA ARG A 21 14.43 -26.93 20.97
C ARG A 21 13.23 -27.69 20.41
N ASN A 22 12.19 -27.81 21.24
CA ASN A 22 10.90 -28.38 20.82
C ASN A 22 9.92 -27.35 20.24
N GLN A 23 10.32 -26.07 20.21
CA GLN A 23 9.50 -24.95 19.72
C GLN A 23 10.36 -23.87 19.07
N PHE A 24 9.81 -23.22 18.05
CA PHE A 24 10.44 -22.07 17.40
C PHE A 24 10.37 -20.81 18.27
N HIS A 25 11.52 -20.26 18.63
CA HIS A 25 11.66 -19.01 19.38
C HIS A 25 12.34 -17.96 18.50
N PRO A 26 11.62 -16.90 18.05
CA PRO A 26 12.16 -15.94 17.08
C PRO A 26 13.43 -15.20 17.54
N ALA A 27 13.54 -14.83 18.82
CA ALA A 27 14.71 -14.13 19.32
C ALA A 27 15.96 -15.04 19.29
N GLU A 28 15.83 -16.25 19.82
CA GLU A 28 16.91 -17.23 19.83
C GLU A 28 17.31 -17.70 18.42
N PHE A 29 16.34 -17.76 17.50
CA PHE A 29 16.61 -18.03 16.10
C PHE A 29 17.48 -16.95 15.46
N ILE A 30 17.22 -15.67 15.75
CA ILE A 30 18.06 -14.56 15.26
C ILE A 30 19.45 -14.63 15.87
N ASP A 31 19.57 -14.91 17.17
CA ASP A 31 20.87 -15.05 17.84
C ASP A 31 21.69 -16.25 17.28
N TRP A 32 21.03 -17.39 17.08
CA TRP A 32 21.62 -18.58 16.45
C TRP A 32 22.07 -18.28 15.01
N LEU A 33 21.23 -17.61 14.23
CA LEU A 33 21.54 -17.26 12.85
C LEU A 33 22.67 -16.23 12.79
N GLY A 34 22.74 -15.29 13.74
CA GLY A 34 23.79 -14.27 13.83
C GLY A 34 25.21 -14.84 13.93
N GLY A 35 25.35 -16.07 14.44
CA GLY A 35 26.64 -16.78 14.48
C GLY A 35 27.04 -17.49 13.17
N LYS A 36 26.20 -17.46 12.12
CA LYS A 36 26.39 -18.25 10.88
C LYS A 36 26.32 -17.39 9.61
N PRO A 37 27.34 -16.59 9.31
CA PRO A 37 27.35 -15.68 8.16
C PRO A 37 27.18 -16.38 6.80
N ASP A 38 27.62 -17.64 6.69
CA ASP A 38 27.51 -18.44 5.45
C ASP A 38 26.16 -19.16 5.31
N HIS A 39 25.27 -19.06 6.31
CA HIS A 39 23.97 -19.72 6.25
C HIS A 39 23.08 -19.09 5.18
N GLU A 40 22.34 -19.90 4.43
CA GLU A 40 21.51 -19.43 3.31
C GLU A 40 20.50 -18.34 3.70
N ALA A 41 19.99 -18.41 4.93
CA ALA A 41 19.05 -17.43 5.49
C ALA A 41 19.73 -16.16 6.04
N TYR A 42 21.05 -16.16 6.24
CA TYR A 42 21.77 -15.07 6.89
C TYR A 42 21.59 -13.72 6.18
N PRO A 43 21.75 -13.61 4.85
CA PRO A 43 21.57 -12.34 4.15
C PRO A 43 20.13 -11.81 4.23
N TRP A 44 19.15 -12.65 4.56
CA TRP A 44 17.76 -12.21 4.67
C TRP A 44 17.50 -11.41 5.95
N PHE A 45 18.20 -11.71 7.04
CA PHE A 45 18.04 -11.04 8.33
C PHE A 45 19.18 -10.04 8.61
N PHE A 46 20.39 -10.32 8.13
CA PHE A 46 21.61 -9.54 8.40
C PHE A 46 22.21 -8.90 7.13
N GLY A 47 21.56 -9.05 5.97
CA GLY A 47 22.03 -8.42 4.72
C GLY A 47 21.70 -6.93 4.62
N THR A 48 21.03 -6.36 5.62
CA THR A 48 20.76 -4.92 5.74
C THR A 48 21.46 -4.42 6.99
N ASP A 49 22.11 -3.25 6.91
CA ASP A 49 22.81 -2.69 8.05
C ASP A 49 21.84 -2.30 9.18
N ASP A 50 22.33 -2.35 10.43
CA ASP A 50 21.51 -2.07 11.63
C ASP A 50 20.89 -0.67 11.62
N ALA A 51 21.56 0.32 11.05
CA ALA A 51 21.05 1.68 10.99
C ALA A 51 19.85 1.79 10.05
N THR A 52 19.90 1.09 8.92
CA THR A 52 18.83 0.96 7.93
C THR A 52 17.69 0.14 8.50
N ALA A 53 17.95 -1.01 9.12
CA ALA A 53 16.93 -1.83 9.77
C ALA A 53 16.20 -1.08 10.90
N ALA A 54 16.95 -0.35 11.74
CA ALA A 54 16.37 0.49 12.80
C ALA A 54 15.55 1.66 12.22
N ARG A 55 16.00 2.26 11.12
CA ARG A 55 15.25 3.31 10.41
C ARG A 55 13.94 2.77 9.86
N GLU A 56 13.94 1.62 9.20
CA GLU A 56 12.72 0.99 8.67
C GLU A 56 11.75 0.60 9.77
N HIS A 57 12.26 0.09 10.90
CA HIS A 57 11.45 -0.20 12.08
C HIS A 57 10.75 1.05 12.62
N ARG A 58 11.49 2.15 12.78
CA ARG A 58 10.94 3.45 13.21
C ARG A 58 9.91 4.00 12.21
N ILE A 59 10.16 3.85 10.91
CA ILE A 59 9.18 4.21 9.87
C ILE A 59 7.91 3.36 9.96
N SER A 60 8.04 2.05 10.18
CA SER A 60 6.89 1.14 10.38
C SER A 60 6.08 1.51 11.62
N LEU A 61 6.74 1.89 12.73
CA LEU A 61 6.09 2.43 13.91
C LEU A 61 5.34 3.74 13.59
N ALA A 62 5.99 4.68 12.90
CA ALA A 62 5.36 5.93 12.49
C ALA A 62 4.16 5.72 11.55
N ARG A 63 4.23 4.75 10.63
CA ARG A 63 3.12 4.35 9.76
C ARG A 63 1.96 3.77 10.56
N ARG A 64 2.23 2.88 11.52
CA ARG A 64 1.18 2.33 12.41
C ARG A 64 0.54 3.41 13.26
N MET A 65 1.32 4.36 13.75
CA MET A 65 0.82 5.51 14.51
C MET A 65 -0.07 6.43 13.67
N ALA A 66 0.31 6.68 12.41
CA ALA A 66 -0.48 7.49 11.48
C ALA A 66 -1.68 6.72 10.89
N SER A 67 -1.66 5.39 10.94
CA SER A 67 -2.75 4.54 10.44
C SER A 67 -4.02 4.78 11.27
N GLY A 68 -5.07 5.25 10.61
CA GLY A 68 -6.34 5.61 11.24
C GLY A 68 -6.46 7.08 11.66
N LEU A 69 -5.39 7.88 11.52
CA LEU A 69 -5.44 9.33 11.74
C LEU A 69 -5.78 10.06 10.43
N ARG A 70 -6.60 11.11 10.53
CA ARG A 70 -6.93 12.01 9.42
C ARG A 70 -5.96 13.18 9.40
N LEU A 71 -5.26 13.40 8.29
CA LEU A 71 -4.35 14.53 8.12
C LEU A 71 -5.11 15.73 7.55
N THR A 72 -5.08 16.86 8.27
CA THR A 72 -5.60 18.14 7.79
C THR A 72 -4.46 18.94 7.19
N VAL A 73 -4.46 19.14 5.87
CA VAL A 73 -3.44 19.94 5.18
C VAL A 73 -4.05 21.26 4.74
N LYS A 74 -3.48 22.38 5.23
CA LYS A 74 -3.85 23.72 4.75
C LYS A 74 -3.15 23.99 3.41
N VAL A 75 -3.93 24.18 2.36
CA VAL A 75 -3.44 24.62 1.05
C VAL A 75 -3.87 26.07 0.88
N GLU A 76 -2.91 27.00 0.94
CA GLU A 76 -3.13 28.41 0.62
C GLU A 76 -2.87 28.63 -0.87
N GLU A 77 -3.93 28.85 -1.65
CA GLU A 77 -3.83 29.42 -3.00
C GLU A 77 -4.14 30.92 -2.90
N THR A 78 -3.08 31.73 -2.96
CA THR A 78 -3.21 33.19 -2.98
C THR A 78 -3.76 33.67 -4.32
N LYS A 79 -5.08 33.77 -4.44
CA LYS A 79 -5.75 34.74 -5.31
C LYS A 79 -6.97 35.32 -4.60
N TYR A 80 -6.97 36.66 -4.50
CA TYR A 80 -7.98 37.48 -3.87
C TYR A 80 -9.40 37.16 -4.40
N THR A 81 -10.28 36.69 -3.50
CA THR A 81 -11.73 37.01 -3.34
C THR A 81 -12.38 35.84 -2.59
N VAL A 82 -12.72 36.06 -1.30
CA VAL A 82 -13.45 35.15 -0.38
C VAL A 82 -13.00 33.67 -0.46
N ALA A 83 -11.94 33.34 0.27
CA ALA A 83 -11.37 31.99 0.32
C ALA A 83 -12.36 30.97 0.90
N SER A 84 -13.09 30.28 0.03
CA SER A 84 -13.70 29.00 0.37
C SER A 84 -12.59 27.95 0.46
N VAL A 85 -12.11 27.67 1.67
CA VAL A 85 -11.12 26.61 1.90
C VAL A 85 -11.80 25.26 1.66
N ALA A 86 -11.62 24.67 0.48
CA ALA A 86 -12.11 23.33 0.16
C ALA A 86 -11.10 22.28 0.62
N VAL A 87 -11.33 21.70 1.80
CA VAL A 87 -10.54 20.56 2.29
C VAL A 87 -10.88 19.33 1.45
N ARG A 88 -9.88 18.69 0.84
CA ARG A 88 -10.03 17.48 0.02
C ARG A 88 -9.11 16.38 0.54
N GLU A 89 -9.69 15.23 0.89
CA GLU A 89 -8.94 14.06 1.35
C GLU A 89 -8.54 13.19 0.15
N PHE A 90 -7.28 12.77 0.11
CA PHE A 90 -6.73 11.89 -0.93
C PHE A 90 -5.91 10.77 -0.30
N PRO A 91 -5.79 9.59 -0.95
CA PRO A 91 -4.88 8.55 -0.48
C PRO A 91 -3.43 9.01 -0.58
N ALA A 92 -2.60 8.64 0.39
CA ALA A 92 -1.17 8.96 0.37
C ALA A 92 -0.39 8.17 -0.70
N TYR A 93 -0.96 7.05 -1.15
CA TYR A 93 -0.38 6.18 -2.16
C TYR A 93 -1.47 5.63 -3.09
N VAL A 94 -1.15 5.50 -4.37
CA VAL A 94 -2.00 4.86 -5.39
C VAL A 94 -1.23 3.71 -6.01
N SER A 95 -1.90 2.62 -6.36
CA SER A 95 -1.30 1.53 -7.14
C SER A 95 -1.73 1.69 -8.60
N PRO A 96 -0.89 2.22 -9.51
CA PRO A 96 -1.27 2.45 -10.90
C PRO A 96 -1.57 1.12 -11.61
N VAL A 97 -2.67 1.07 -12.35
CA VAL A 97 -3.09 -0.14 -13.08
C VAL A 97 -2.02 -0.58 -14.09
N ALA A 98 -1.30 0.37 -14.70
CA ALA A 98 -0.23 0.08 -15.65
C ALA A 98 0.95 -0.72 -15.03
N GLY A 99 1.26 -0.51 -13.76
CA GLY A 99 2.37 -1.17 -13.05
C GLY A 99 2.00 -2.52 -12.44
N ARG A 100 0.71 -2.80 -12.20
CA ARG A 100 0.26 -3.98 -11.42
C ARG A 100 0.69 -5.32 -12.01
N LYS A 101 0.74 -5.45 -13.34
CA LYS A 101 1.12 -6.72 -14.00
C LYS A 101 2.64 -6.96 -14.00
N ALA A 102 3.45 -5.93 -13.76
CA ALA A 102 4.91 -6.01 -13.71
C ALA A 102 5.45 -6.06 -12.26
N GLY A 103 4.59 -6.25 -11.26
CA GLY A 103 4.98 -6.17 -9.85
C GLY A 103 5.14 -4.75 -9.31
N GLY A 104 4.64 -3.74 -10.03
CA GLY A 104 4.61 -2.35 -9.59
C GLY A 104 3.73 -2.20 -8.35
N GLY A 105 4.35 -1.71 -7.28
CA GLY A 105 3.73 -1.55 -5.97
C GLY A 105 2.89 -0.29 -5.83
N TYR A 106 2.75 0.17 -4.59
CA TYR A 106 2.12 1.44 -4.27
C TYR A 106 3.10 2.59 -4.53
N GLU A 107 2.69 3.54 -5.35
CA GLU A 107 3.44 4.76 -5.66
C GLU A 107 2.91 5.93 -4.83
N PRO A 108 3.78 6.86 -4.38
CA PRO A 108 3.34 8.09 -3.70
C PRO A 108 2.36 8.87 -4.58
N PHE A 109 1.26 9.32 -3.99
CA PHE A 109 0.25 10.09 -4.71
C PHE A 109 0.50 11.59 -4.54
N ASP A 110 0.71 12.29 -5.66
CA ASP A 110 0.73 13.74 -5.71
C ASP A 110 -0.57 14.28 -6.33
N PRO A 111 -1.44 14.99 -5.59
CA PRO A 111 -2.66 15.59 -6.13
C PRO A 111 -2.40 16.71 -7.16
N LYS A 112 -1.17 17.23 -7.26
CA LYS A 112 -0.78 18.19 -8.30
C LYS A 112 -0.37 17.51 -9.61
N ASP A 113 -0.09 16.21 -9.57
CA ASP A 113 0.16 15.43 -10.77
C ASP A 113 -1.16 15.04 -11.45
N LYS A 114 -1.35 15.57 -12.67
CA LYS A 114 -2.53 15.30 -13.49
C LYS A 114 -2.66 13.82 -13.86
N ALA A 115 -1.54 13.12 -14.05
CA ALA A 115 -1.55 11.70 -14.39
C ALA A 115 -1.98 10.84 -13.20
N ALA A 116 -1.44 11.10 -12.01
CA ALA A 116 -1.86 10.45 -10.78
C ALA A 116 -3.35 10.72 -10.46
N MET A 117 -3.81 11.96 -10.62
CA MET A 117 -5.23 12.31 -10.45
C MET A 117 -6.16 11.61 -11.44
N ALA A 118 -5.76 11.52 -12.72
CA ALA A 118 -6.53 10.80 -13.73
C ALA A 118 -6.59 9.30 -13.44
N GLU A 119 -5.48 8.71 -12.98
CA GLU A 119 -5.43 7.31 -12.57
C GLU A 119 -6.34 7.03 -11.36
N LEU A 120 -6.29 7.88 -10.32
CA LEU A 120 -7.16 7.76 -9.16
C LEU A 120 -8.64 7.85 -9.54
N ARG A 121 -9.00 8.77 -10.45
CA ARG A 121 -10.37 8.90 -10.97
C ARG A 121 -10.82 7.63 -11.71
N ARG A 122 -9.98 7.10 -12.60
CA ARG A 122 -10.28 5.85 -13.33
C ARG A 122 -10.52 4.68 -12.37
N GLN A 123 -9.68 4.55 -11.34
CA GLN A 123 -9.88 3.50 -10.33
C GLN A 123 -11.19 3.69 -9.55
N GLY A 124 -11.54 4.94 -9.22
CA GLY A 124 -12.82 5.27 -8.58
C GLY A 124 -14.02 4.90 -9.45
N VAL A 125 -14.00 5.25 -10.74
CA VAL A 125 -15.07 4.91 -11.71
C VAL A 125 -15.25 3.40 -11.81
N VAL A 126 -14.17 2.64 -11.98
CA VAL A 126 -14.23 1.16 -12.09
C VAL A 126 -14.77 0.53 -10.81
N ALA A 127 -14.39 1.04 -9.64
CA ALA A 127 -14.92 0.58 -8.36
C ALA A 127 -16.42 0.87 -8.25
N LEU A 128 -16.85 2.07 -8.66
CA LEU A 128 -18.25 2.49 -8.61
C LEU A 128 -19.14 1.68 -9.55
N GLN A 129 -18.68 1.43 -10.77
CA GLN A 129 -19.34 0.52 -11.71
C GLN A 129 -19.46 -0.90 -11.14
N SER A 130 -18.41 -1.39 -10.47
CA SER A 130 -18.44 -2.72 -9.83
C SER A 130 -19.42 -2.77 -8.67
N TRP A 131 -19.53 -1.68 -7.92
CA TRP A 131 -20.51 -1.54 -6.83
C TRP A 131 -21.93 -1.52 -7.37
N LEU A 132 -22.22 -0.66 -8.37
CA LEU A 132 -23.54 -0.56 -9.01
C LEU A 132 -23.99 -1.93 -9.54
N ARG A 133 -23.14 -2.64 -10.27
CA ARG A 133 -23.46 -3.98 -10.80
C ARG A 133 -23.81 -5.00 -9.72
N ARG A 134 -23.24 -4.87 -8.52
CA ARG A 134 -23.41 -5.85 -7.44
C ARG A 134 -24.56 -5.50 -6.50
N TYR A 135 -24.81 -4.21 -6.27
CA TYR A 135 -25.67 -3.76 -5.19
C TYR A 135 -26.84 -2.88 -5.63
N ALA A 136 -26.87 -2.33 -6.85
CA ALA A 136 -27.94 -1.40 -7.25
C ALA A 136 -29.35 -1.97 -7.05
N GLY A 137 -29.55 -3.26 -7.34
CA GLY A 137 -30.85 -3.93 -7.12
C GLY A 137 -31.28 -3.99 -5.65
N ALA A 138 -30.35 -3.94 -4.69
CA ALA A 138 -30.65 -3.88 -3.25
C ALA A 138 -31.06 -2.47 -2.79
N PHE A 139 -30.88 -1.44 -3.63
CA PHE A 139 -31.21 -0.04 -3.38
C PHE A 139 -32.20 0.49 -4.43
N ALA A 140 -33.08 -0.37 -4.95
CA ALA A 140 -33.99 -0.03 -6.05
C ALA A 140 -35.00 1.08 -5.71
N ASP A 141 -35.17 1.40 -4.42
CA ASP A 141 -36.01 2.46 -3.88
C ASP A 141 -35.24 3.78 -3.65
N VAL A 142 -33.95 3.82 -3.95
CA VAL A 142 -33.08 4.99 -3.81
C VAL A 142 -32.69 5.51 -5.20
N ASP A 143 -32.68 6.83 -5.35
CA ASP A 143 -32.17 7.47 -6.57
C ASP A 143 -30.65 7.35 -6.64
N LEU A 144 -30.17 6.54 -7.59
CA LEU A 144 -28.74 6.30 -7.84
C LEU A 144 -28.20 7.11 -9.02
N SER A 145 -29.00 7.99 -9.65
CA SER A 145 -28.63 8.72 -10.87
C SER A 145 -27.29 9.46 -10.77
N ALA A 146 -27.04 10.16 -9.66
CA ALA A 146 -25.78 10.87 -9.44
C ALA A 146 -24.55 9.93 -9.40
N ILE A 147 -24.72 8.71 -8.86
CA ILE A 147 -23.66 7.70 -8.80
C ILE A 147 -23.44 7.07 -10.18
N GLU A 148 -24.51 6.86 -10.94
CA GLU A 148 -24.46 6.39 -12.32
C GLU A 148 -23.77 7.39 -13.25
N GLU A 149 -24.04 8.68 -13.10
CA GLU A 149 -23.39 9.75 -13.85
C GLU A 149 -21.87 9.80 -13.60
N ILE A 150 -21.44 9.71 -12.33
CA ILE A 150 -20.03 9.64 -11.97
C ILE A 150 -19.40 8.37 -12.56
N ALA A 151 -20.11 7.24 -12.52
CA ALA A 151 -19.64 5.98 -13.09
C ALA A 151 -19.59 5.96 -14.63
N ALA A 152 -20.28 6.89 -15.29
CA ALA A 152 -20.35 7.02 -16.75
C ALA A 152 -19.30 8.00 -17.34
N GLU A 153 -18.55 8.72 -16.50
CA GLU A 153 -17.71 9.84 -16.93
C GLU A 153 -16.45 9.44 -17.76
N ASP A 154 -16.15 8.15 -17.91
CA ASP A 154 -14.94 7.67 -18.59
C ASP A 154 -15.12 7.49 -20.12
N SER A 155 -15.02 8.61 -20.86
CA SER A 155 -14.61 8.61 -22.29
C SER A 155 -14.21 9.99 -22.86
N ARG A 156 -14.36 11.12 -22.13
CA ARG A 156 -14.06 12.45 -22.69
C ARG A 156 -12.63 12.97 -22.50
N VAL A 157 -11.81 12.37 -21.64
CA VAL A 157 -10.47 12.92 -21.33
C VAL A 157 -9.36 12.33 -22.21
N ALA A 158 -9.64 11.26 -22.97
CA ALA A 158 -8.63 10.57 -23.78
C ALA A 158 -8.42 11.12 -25.21
N LEU A 159 -9.06 12.22 -25.61
CA LEU A 159 -9.00 12.76 -26.99
C LEU A 159 -8.54 14.23 -27.11
N SER A 160 -7.87 14.78 -26.09
CA SER A 160 -7.32 16.15 -26.19
C SER A 160 -5.88 16.28 -25.65
N ALA A 161 -5.04 15.30 -25.97
CA ALA A 161 -3.59 15.41 -25.86
C ALA A 161 -2.94 14.98 -27.19
#